data_AF-A0A967I852-F1
#
_entry.id   AF-A0A967I852-F1
#
_cell.length_a   1.000
_cell.length_b   1.000
_cell.length_c   1.000
_cell.angle_alpha   90.00
_cell.angle_beta   90.00
_cell.angle_gamma   90.00
#
_symmetry.space_group_name_H-M   'P 1'
#
loop_
_entity.id
_entity.type
_entity.pdbx_description
1 polymer ?
#
loop_
_entity_poly.entity_id
_entity_poly.type
_entity_poly.pdbx_seq_one_letter_code
_entity_poly.pdbx_strand_id
1 'polypeptide(L)'
;MRRLIGSGIDFLVESGFLYLPLLYDPDIEGEIRAILDPTESQEATGSVILNEGKHFVKSLSLHSLVANYEKTGKDLYDQVRSAVLRHVAGNVDRGETSLSWKLITIIFQIMPYFIKKNRGFERGKFGKEDILKLIAEKVDIPPQEYERTNTIFDLKPLQEALKGLEKLDSTFQSPMDGMISSSELNHWLQKALKAQVIEKERTRLENEVRRREQLIASVDEDMDILLYVAQKGSLEINGFGFTRIGTSDDYLIY
;
A
#
# COMPACT_ATOMS: atom_id res chain seq x y z
N MET A 1 8.76 17.61 14.51
CA MET A 1 8.65 18.26 13.18
C MET A 1 7.48 19.24 13.04
N ARG A 2 6.23 18.93 13.43
CA ARG A 2 5.11 19.90 13.39
C ARG A 2 5.42 21.26 14.02
N ARG A 3 6.21 21.28 15.11
CA ARG A 3 6.64 22.53 15.76
C ARG A 3 7.68 23.34 14.98
N LEU A 4 8.51 22.71 14.14
CA LEU A 4 9.56 23.40 13.35
C LEU A 4 9.01 23.97 12.04
N ILE A 5 8.10 23.23 11.39
CA ILE A 5 7.48 23.66 10.12
C ILE A 5 6.43 24.79 10.37
N GLY A 6 6.07 25.05 11.63
CA GLY A 6 5.17 26.14 12.03
C GLY A 6 5.83 27.27 12.81
N SER A 7 7.14 27.22 13.06
CA SER A 7 7.84 28.18 13.94
C SER A 7 8.40 29.42 13.23
N GLY A 8 8.20 29.56 11.91
CA GLY A 8 8.74 30.70 11.15
C GLY A 8 10.26 30.69 11.05
N ILE A 9 10.88 29.51 11.18
CA ILE A 9 12.31 29.32 11.04
C ILE A 9 12.61 29.01 9.57
N ASP A 10 13.64 29.65 9.02
CA ASP A 10 14.13 29.34 7.68
C ASP A 10 15.10 28.16 7.73
N PHE A 11 14.99 27.29 6.74
CA PHE A 11 15.82 26.09 6.60
C PHE A 11 16.74 26.25 5.38
N LEU A 12 17.83 25.49 5.36
CA LEU A 12 18.68 25.38 4.18
C LEU A 12 18.44 24.01 3.53
N VAL A 13 18.19 23.99 2.23
CA VAL A 13 18.15 22.76 1.43
C VAL A 13 19.43 22.66 0.63
N GLU A 14 20.09 21.52 0.71
CA GLU A 14 21.27 21.26 -0.11
C GLU A 14 21.37 19.77 -0.43
N SER A 15 21.51 19.43 -1.72
CA SER A 15 21.66 18.05 -2.19
C SER A 15 20.54 17.11 -1.69
N GLY A 16 19.32 17.63 -1.56
CA GLY A 16 18.15 16.86 -1.10
C GLY A 16 18.08 16.59 0.41
N PHE A 17 18.91 17.28 1.21
CA PHE A 17 18.84 17.28 2.66
C PHE A 17 18.33 18.61 3.20
N LEU A 18 17.56 18.54 4.28
CA LEU A 18 17.16 19.68 5.09
C LEU A 18 18.21 19.92 6.17
N TYR A 19 18.71 21.14 6.24
CA TYR A 19 19.60 21.60 7.30
C TYR A 19 18.87 22.58 8.22
N LEU A 20 19.08 22.39 9.52
CA LEU A 20 18.48 23.21 10.57
C LEU A 20 19.46 24.32 10.97
N PRO A 21 19.00 25.56 11.18
CA PRO A 21 19.87 26.59 11.73
C PRO A 21 20.31 26.15 13.13
N LEU A 22 21.62 26.19 13.35
CA LEU A 22 22.18 25.97 14.67
C LEU A 22 21.79 27.16 15.55
N LEU A 23 21.14 26.90 16.69
CA LEU A 23 20.83 27.96 17.66
C LEU A 23 22.15 28.52 18.18
N TYR A 24 22.33 29.83 18.02
CA TYR A 24 23.56 30.55 18.37
C TYR A 24 23.79 30.56 19.87
N ASP A 25 24.56 29.60 20.35
CA ASP A 25 25.26 29.66 21.62
C ASP A 25 26.75 29.98 21.32
N PRO A 26 27.33 31.04 21.93
CA PRO A 26 28.76 31.38 21.76
C PRO A 26 29.71 30.21 21.99
N ASP A 27 29.34 29.29 22.89
CA ASP A 27 30.18 28.14 23.24
C ASP A 27 30.24 27.13 22.09
N ILE A 28 29.12 26.91 21.39
CA ILE A 28 29.06 25.99 20.24
C ILE A 28 29.82 26.57 19.04
N GLU A 29 29.81 27.89 18.85
CA GLU A 29 30.61 28.53 17.80
C GLU A 29 32.12 28.39 18.06
N GLY A 30 32.54 28.46 19.33
CA GLY A 30 33.91 28.19 19.75
C GLY A 30 34.35 26.76 19.42
N GLU A 31 33.49 25.76 19.69
CA GLU A 31 33.76 24.35 19.37
C GLU A 31 33.83 24.09 17.86
N ILE A 32 32.91 24.63 17.07
CA ILE A 32 32.92 24.45 15.60
C ILE A 32 34.19 25.07 14.98
N ARG A 33 34.60 26.25 15.43
CA ARG A 33 35.83 26.90 14.95
C ARG A 33 37.11 26.19 15.39
N ALA A 34 37.11 25.53 16.54
CA ALA A 34 38.23 24.74 17.02
C ALA A 34 38.42 23.41 16.28
N ILE A 35 37.34 22.87 15.69
CA ILE A 35 37.35 21.63 14.88
C ILE A 35 37.77 21.92 13.43
N LEU A 36 37.45 23.11 12.90
CA LEU A 36 37.78 23.52 11.53
C LEU A 36 39.22 24.07 11.46
N ASP A 37 40.21 23.22 11.71
CA ASP A 37 41.63 23.54 11.45
C ASP A 37 41.86 23.58 9.92
N PRO A 38 42.55 24.59 9.34
CA PRO A 38 42.53 24.85 7.89
C PRO A 38 43.27 23.82 7.02
N THR A 39 43.84 22.79 7.64
CA THR A 39 44.78 21.85 7.01
C THR A 39 44.16 20.49 6.74
N GLU A 40 43.00 20.17 7.32
CA GLU A 40 42.29 18.92 7.09
C GLU A 40 41.12 19.16 6.12
N SER A 41 41.41 18.90 4.85
CA SER A 41 40.50 18.38 3.82
C SER A 41 38.99 18.50 4.08
N GLN A 42 38.33 19.23 3.17
CA GLN A 42 36.88 19.44 2.98
C GLN A 42 36.00 18.17 2.94
N GLU A 43 36.50 17.00 3.30
CA GLU A 43 35.81 15.71 3.25
C GLU A 43 35.32 15.21 4.62
N ALA A 44 35.72 15.82 5.74
CA ALA A 44 35.45 15.28 7.08
C ALA A 44 34.15 15.74 7.77
N THR A 45 33.49 16.83 7.34
CA THR A 45 32.34 17.41 8.08
C THR A 45 31.16 17.78 7.19
N GLY A 46 30.70 16.87 6.31
CA GLY A 46 29.45 17.04 5.54
C GLY A 46 28.16 17.16 6.37
N SER A 47 28.27 17.41 7.68
CA SER A 47 27.18 17.55 8.65
C SER A 47 26.90 19.02 9.03
N VAL A 48 27.81 19.96 8.84
CA VAL A 48 27.61 21.38 9.17
C VAL A 48 28.07 22.28 8.03
N ILE A 49 27.23 23.23 7.64
CA ILE A 49 27.45 24.12 6.48
C ILE A 49 27.30 25.57 6.92
N LEU A 50 28.18 26.44 6.42
CA LEU A 50 28.12 27.88 6.63
C LEU A 50 27.43 28.53 5.43
N ASN A 51 26.27 29.17 5.65
CA ASN A 51 25.57 29.94 4.64
C ASN A 51 25.18 31.32 5.20
N GLU A 52 25.54 32.39 4.47
CA GLU A 52 25.28 33.79 4.87
C GLU A 52 25.70 34.14 6.32
N GLY A 53 26.80 33.57 6.81
CA GLY A 53 27.29 33.80 8.18
C GLY A 53 26.53 33.02 9.26
N LYS A 54 25.67 32.06 8.88
CA LYS A 54 24.97 31.16 9.80
C LYS A 54 25.36 29.71 9.59
N HIS A 55 25.55 28.99 10.69
CA HIS A 55 25.83 27.57 10.66
C HIS A 55 24.53 26.77 10.60
N PHE A 56 24.49 25.79 9.72
CA PHE A 56 23.36 24.90 9.51
C PHE A 56 23.80 23.45 9.67
N VAL A 57 23.02 22.64 10.37
CA VAL A 57 23.35 21.23 10.63
C VAL A 57 22.46 20.32 9.80
N LYS A 58 23.07 19.35 9.12
CA LYS A 58 22.40 18.32 8.33
C LYS A 58 21.45 17.53 9.21
N SER A 59 20.19 17.48 8.85
CA SER A 59 19.17 16.82 9.68
C SER A 59 18.51 15.64 8.98
N LEU A 60 17.72 15.90 7.94
CA LEU A 60 16.79 14.93 7.36
C LEU A 60 16.93 14.91 5.84
N SER A 61 16.97 13.70 5.28
CA SER A 61 16.78 13.50 3.85
C SER A 61 15.32 13.77 3.48
N LEU A 62 15.09 14.66 2.51
CA LEU A 62 13.75 14.98 2.01
C LEU A 62 13.06 13.76 1.40
N HIS A 63 13.80 12.91 0.70
CA HIS A 63 13.29 11.66 0.17
C HIS A 63 12.84 10.69 1.29
N SER A 64 13.69 10.52 2.31
CA SER A 64 13.39 9.64 3.45
C SER A 64 12.19 10.14 4.25
N LEU A 65 12.03 11.45 4.37
CA LEU A 65 10.90 12.10 5.01
C LEU A 65 9.59 11.71 4.31
N VAL A 66 9.51 11.87 2.99
CA VAL A 66 8.31 11.53 2.21
C VAL A 66 8.06 10.01 2.25
N ALA A 67 9.09 9.20 2.01
CA ALA A 67 8.99 7.74 1.99
C ALA A 67 8.40 7.16 3.28
N ASN A 68 8.75 7.74 4.44
CA ASN A 68 8.35 7.23 5.75
C ASN A 68 7.31 8.09 6.47
N TYR A 69 6.73 9.09 5.80
CA TYR A 69 5.81 10.03 6.45
C TYR A 69 4.55 9.35 6.99
N GLU A 70 4.09 8.28 6.35
CA GLU A 70 2.98 7.44 6.81
C GLU A 70 3.16 6.95 8.26
N LYS A 71 4.40 6.63 8.66
CA LYS A 71 4.74 6.15 10.00
C LYS A 71 4.96 7.29 11.00
N THR A 72 5.52 8.41 10.54
CA THR A 72 5.96 9.51 11.41
C THR A 72 4.92 10.62 11.59
N GLY A 73 3.98 10.76 10.64
CA GLY A 73 2.98 11.83 10.56
C GLY A 73 1.61 11.31 10.13
N LYS A 74 1.15 10.22 10.74
CA LYS A 74 -0.05 9.46 10.37
C LYS A 74 -1.29 10.35 10.15
N ASP A 75 -1.62 11.26 11.06
CA ASP A 75 -2.84 12.07 10.94
C ASP A 75 -2.87 12.90 9.63
N LEU A 76 -1.75 13.53 9.29
CA LEU A 76 -1.67 14.35 8.09
C LEU A 76 -1.67 13.47 6.84
N TYR A 77 -0.95 12.35 6.89
CA TYR A 77 -0.98 11.37 5.81
C TYR A 77 -2.40 10.86 5.54
N ASP A 78 -3.15 10.50 6.59
CA ASP A 78 -4.53 10.02 6.50
C ASP A 78 -5.48 11.10 5.97
N GLN A 79 -5.25 12.38 6.33
CA GLN A 79 -6.00 13.50 5.77
C GLN A 79 -5.74 13.68 4.27
N VAL A 80 -4.47 13.69 3.84
CA VAL A 80 -4.08 13.78 2.43
C VAL A 80 -4.64 12.61 1.65
N ARG A 81 -4.51 11.38 2.19
CA ARG A 81 -5.07 10.17 1.62
C ARG A 81 -6.58 10.25 1.47
N SER A 82 -7.29 10.69 2.51
CA SER A 82 -8.75 10.84 2.46
C SER A 82 -9.19 11.90 1.45
N ALA A 83 -8.40 12.96 1.25
CA ALA A 83 -8.67 13.99 0.25
C ALA A 83 -8.49 13.44 -1.18
N VAL A 84 -7.41 12.72 -1.45
CA VAL A 84 -7.19 12.05 -2.75
C VAL A 84 -8.30 11.05 -3.03
N LEU A 85 -8.63 10.19 -2.06
CA LEU A 85 -9.65 9.16 -2.24
C LEU A 85 -11.05 9.76 -2.43
N ARG A 86 -11.38 10.90 -1.82
CA ARG A 86 -12.66 11.59 -2.08
C ARG A 86 -12.84 12.05 -3.52
N HIS A 87 -11.76 12.34 -4.25
CA HIS A 87 -11.85 12.73 -5.67
C HIS A 87 -12.08 11.53 -6.60
N VAL A 88 -11.85 10.32 -6.10
CA VAL A 88 -11.82 9.08 -6.87
C VAL A 88 -12.96 8.13 -6.48
N ALA A 89 -13.48 8.27 -5.26
CA ALA A 89 -14.46 7.38 -4.69
C ALA A 89 -15.87 7.57 -5.29
N GLY A 90 -16.12 6.91 -6.42
CA GLY A 90 -17.26 5.99 -6.47
C GLY A 90 -16.94 4.78 -5.59
N ASN A 91 -17.96 4.14 -5.01
CA ASN A 91 -17.88 3.00 -4.06
C ASN A 91 -16.97 1.84 -4.53
N VAL A 92 -15.65 1.99 -4.49
CA VAL A 92 -14.74 0.85 -4.50
C VAL A 92 -14.78 0.33 -3.08
N ASP A 93 -15.63 -0.68 -2.88
CA ASP A 93 -15.80 -1.32 -1.59
C ASP A 93 -14.43 -1.75 -1.06
N ARG A 94 -14.03 -1.17 0.08
CA ARG A 94 -12.70 -1.39 0.67
C ARG A 94 -12.65 -2.70 1.46
N GLY A 95 -13.78 -3.37 1.60
CA GLY A 95 -13.93 -4.61 2.35
C GLY A 95 -14.27 -5.77 1.42
N GLU A 96 -13.44 -6.07 0.44
CA GLU A 96 -13.68 -7.25 -0.39
C GLU A 96 -12.75 -8.38 0.00
N THR A 97 -13.37 -9.45 0.49
CA THR A 97 -12.78 -10.77 0.65
C THR A 97 -12.13 -11.16 -0.67
N SER A 98 -10.81 -11.01 -0.78
CA SER A 98 -10.10 -11.39 -2.00
C SER A 98 -10.08 -12.91 -2.10
N LEU A 99 -10.52 -13.45 -3.24
CA LEU A 99 -10.30 -14.85 -3.54
C LEU A 99 -8.79 -15.05 -3.70
N SER A 100 -8.18 -15.79 -2.79
CA SER A 100 -6.74 -15.97 -2.86
C SER A 100 -6.32 -17.13 -3.72
N TRP A 101 -5.14 -16.99 -4.32
CA TRP A 101 -4.52 -18.09 -5.06
C TRP A 101 -4.32 -19.33 -4.18
N LYS A 102 -4.03 -19.16 -2.88
CA LYS A 102 -3.92 -20.27 -1.93
C LYS A 102 -5.23 -21.03 -1.79
N LEU A 103 -6.36 -20.32 -1.68
CA LEU A 103 -7.68 -20.95 -1.64
C LEU A 103 -7.99 -21.70 -2.94
N ILE A 104 -7.68 -21.10 -4.09
CA ILE A 104 -7.80 -21.75 -5.41
C ILE A 104 -6.96 -23.04 -5.44
N THR A 105 -5.72 -23.00 -4.97
CA THR A 105 -4.84 -24.18 -4.87
C THR A 105 -5.42 -25.24 -3.93
N ILE A 106 -5.92 -24.85 -2.75
CA ILE A 106 -6.52 -25.79 -1.81
C ILE A 106 -7.72 -26.49 -2.46
N ILE A 107 -8.61 -25.75 -3.10
CA ILE A 107 -9.85 -26.28 -3.69
C ILE A 107 -9.57 -27.13 -4.93
N PHE A 108 -8.77 -26.65 -5.87
CA PHE A 108 -8.62 -27.29 -7.19
C PHE A 108 -7.40 -28.19 -7.33
N GLN A 109 -6.42 -28.08 -6.44
CA GLN A 109 -5.21 -28.89 -6.51
C GLN A 109 -5.09 -29.82 -5.31
N ILE A 110 -5.36 -29.37 -4.08
CA ILE A 110 -5.14 -30.20 -2.88
C ILE A 110 -6.35 -31.11 -2.62
N MET A 111 -7.53 -30.53 -2.41
CA MET A 111 -8.77 -31.25 -2.09
C MET A 111 -9.04 -32.45 -3.01
N PRO A 112 -8.91 -32.37 -4.36
CA PRO A 112 -9.17 -33.50 -5.26
C PRO A 112 -8.34 -34.76 -4.98
N TYR A 113 -7.22 -34.68 -4.25
CA TYR A 113 -6.47 -35.87 -3.83
C TYR A 113 -7.09 -36.60 -2.62
N PHE A 114 -7.92 -35.91 -1.83
CA PHE A 114 -8.48 -36.42 -0.58
C PHE A 114 -9.95 -36.85 -0.73
N ILE A 115 -10.69 -36.26 -1.66
CA ILE A 115 -12.09 -36.61 -1.92
C ILE A 115 -12.22 -37.79 -2.91
N LYS A 116 -13.16 -38.71 -2.66
CA LYS A 116 -13.43 -39.88 -3.53
C LYS A 116 -14.71 -39.66 -4.35
N LYS A 117 -14.69 -40.02 -5.64
CA LYS A 117 -15.88 -40.07 -6.49
C LYS A 117 -16.65 -41.36 -6.16
N ASN A 118 -17.80 -41.25 -5.48
CA ASN A 118 -18.63 -42.41 -5.11
C ASN A 118 -19.47 -42.92 -6.30
N ARG A 119 -18.85 -43.13 -7.46
CA ARG A 119 -19.47 -43.83 -8.60
C ARG A 119 -18.47 -44.84 -9.15
N GLY A 120 -18.63 -46.10 -8.71
CA GLY A 120 -18.08 -47.34 -9.26
C GLY A 120 -16.65 -47.34 -9.83
N PHE A 121 -15.74 -48.07 -9.18
CA PHE A 121 -14.44 -48.62 -9.65
C PHE A 121 -13.49 -47.81 -10.55
N GLU A 122 -13.80 -46.60 -10.98
CA GLU A 122 -12.89 -45.71 -11.71
C GLU A 122 -12.36 -44.63 -10.76
N ARG A 123 -11.07 -44.71 -10.45
CA ARG A 123 -10.33 -43.61 -9.82
C ARG A 123 -10.10 -42.50 -10.85
N GLY A 124 -11.16 -41.78 -11.22
CA GLY A 124 -11.06 -40.56 -12.01
C GLY A 124 -10.60 -39.39 -11.13
N LYS A 125 -9.68 -38.55 -11.61
CA LYS A 125 -9.39 -37.27 -10.97
C LYS A 125 -10.63 -36.38 -11.10
N PHE A 126 -11.02 -35.68 -10.03
CA PHE A 126 -12.05 -34.65 -10.14
C PHE A 126 -11.55 -33.52 -11.06
N GLY A 127 -12.33 -33.19 -12.08
CA GLY A 127 -12.14 -31.96 -12.84
C GLY A 127 -12.57 -30.73 -12.02
N LYS A 128 -12.23 -29.52 -12.48
CA LYS A 128 -12.63 -28.28 -11.82
C LYS A 128 -14.16 -28.18 -11.65
N GLU A 129 -14.90 -28.46 -12.71
CA GLU A 129 -16.38 -28.44 -12.69
C GLU A 129 -16.98 -29.49 -11.74
N ASP A 130 -16.38 -30.69 -11.65
CA ASP A 130 -16.84 -31.73 -10.73
C ASP A 130 -16.65 -31.31 -9.26
N ILE A 131 -15.57 -30.58 -8.96
CA ILE A 131 -15.29 -30.04 -7.62
C ILE A 131 -16.31 -28.97 -7.26
N LEU A 132 -16.59 -28.05 -8.19
CA LEU A 132 -17.52 -26.95 -7.95
C LEU A 132 -18.95 -27.46 -7.74
N LYS A 133 -19.41 -28.43 -8.54
CA LYS A 133 -20.69 -29.13 -8.32
C LYS A 133 -20.74 -29.81 -6.95
N LEU A 134 -19.66 -30.46 -6.53
CA LEU A 134 -19.59 -31.10 -5.22
C LEU A 134 -19.69 -30.09 -4.07
N ILE A 135 -19.10 -28.90 -4.22
CA ILE A 135 -19.24 -27.81 -3.25
C ILE A 135 -20.67 -27.27 -3.27
N ALA A 136 -21.25 -27.04 -4.45
CA ALA A 136 -22.63 -26.58 -4.63
C ALA A 136 -23.64 -27.51 -3.93
N GLU A 137 -23.45 -28.83 -4.04
CA GLU A 137 -24.31 -29.84 -3.39
C GLU A 137 -24.21 -29.81 -1.85
N LYS A 138 -23.13 -29.25 -1.30
CA LYS A 138 -22.84 -29.23 0.15
C LYS A 138 -23.01 -27.87 0.80
N VAL A 139 -23.13 -26.83 0.01
CA VAL A 139 -23.15 -25.45 0.46
C VAL A 139 -24.39 -24.77 -0.09
N ASP A 140 -25.29 -24.36 0.81
CA ASP A 140 -26.44 -23.54 0.47
C ASP A 140 -25.98 -22.07 0.37
N ILE A 141 -25.90 -21.54 -0.85
CA ILE A 141 -25.40 -20.19 -1.12
C ILE A 141 -26.59 -19.21 -1.09
N PRO A 142 -26.60 -18.24 -0.16
CA PRO A 142 -27.66 -17.24 -0.12
C PRO A 142 -27.71 -16.39 -1.40
N PRO A 143 -28.91 -15.98 -1.87
CA PRO A 143 -29.08 -15.11 -3.04
C PRO A 143 -28.24 -13.82 -3.02
N GLN A 144 -27.96 -13.29 -1.83
CA GLN A 144 -27.17 -12.06 -1.61
C GLN A 144 -25.71 -12.19 -2.06
N GLU A 145 -25.18 -13.41 -2.16
CA GLU A 145 -23.79 -13.68 -2.56
C GLU A 145 -23.63 -13.66 -4.09
N TYR A 146 -24.70 -13.95 -4.82
CA TYR A 146 -24.76 -13.77 -6.28
C TYR A 146 -24.68 -12.29 -6.67
N GLU A 147 -25.32 -11.39 -5.93
CA GLU A 147 -25.24 -9.94 -6.16
C GLU A 147 -23.83 -9.39 -5.88
N ARG A 148 -23.14 -9.92 -4.86
CA ARG A 148 -21.74 -9.57 -4.57
C ARG A 148 -20.77 -10.06 -5.64
N THR A 149 -21.01 -11.24 -6.18
CA THR A 149 -20.20 -11.81 -7.26
C THR A 149 -20.19 -10.88 -8.48
N ASN A 150 -21.36 -10.36 -8.86
CA ASN A 150 -21.47 -9.37 -9.95
C ASN A 150 -20.72 -8.07 -9.65
N THR A 151 -20.62 -7.67 -8.38
CA THR A 151 -19.90 -6.46 -7.97
C THR A 151 -18.38 -6.66 -8.02
N ILE A 152 -17.89 -7.83 -7.57
CA ILE A 152 -16.46 -8.14 -7.57
C ILE A 152 -15.90 -8.23 -9.00
N PHE A 153 -16.69 -8.77 -9.94
CA PHE A 153 -16.30 -8.86 -11.36
C PHE A 153 -16.55 -7.61 -12.18
N ASP A 154 -17.30 -6.65 -11.64
CA ASP A 154 -17.37 -5.36 -12.29
C ASP A 154 -16.03 -4.65 -12.13
N LEU A 155 -15.22 -4.71 -13.19
CA LEU A 155 -13.95 -3.98 -13.25
C LEU A 155 -14.18 -2.49 -13.52
N LYS A 156 -15.38 -2.07 -13.95
CA LYS A 156 -15.63 -0.68 -14.34
C LYS A 156 -15.37 0.31 -13.20
N PRO A 157 -15.82 0.09 -11.95
CA PRO A 157 -15.51 1.00 -10.85
C PRO A 157 -14.01 1.15 -10.59
N LEU A 158 -13.24 0.06 -10.71
CA LEU A 158 -11.78 0.10 -10.54
C LEU A 158 -11.09 0.83 -11.70
N GLN A 159 -11.52 0.59 -12.94
CA GLN A 159 -10.98 1.27 -14.12
C GLN A 159 -11.35 2.75 -14.14
N GLU A 160 -12.55 3.12 -13.69
CA GLU A 160 -12.97 4.52 -13.52
C GLU A 160 -12.18 5.21 -12.42
N ALA A 161 -11.93 4.52 -11.30
CA ALA A 161 -11.09 5.03 -10.23
C ALA A 161 -9.63 5.25 -10.70
N LEU A 162 -9.07 4.31 -11.47
CA LEU A 162 -7.74 4.46 -12.09
C LEU A 162 -7.68 5.68 -13.02
N LYS A 163 -8.65 5.82 -13.94
CA LYS A 163 -8.77 7.01 -14.80
C LYS A 163 -8.92 8.31 -13.99
N GLY A 164 -9.59 8.25 -12.84
CA GLY A 164 -9.68 9.36 -11.90
C GLY A 164 -8.31 9.74 -11.31
N LEU A 165 -7.51 8.76 -10.91
CA LEU A 165 -6.15 8.96 -10.39
C LEU A 165 -5.16 9.42 -11.47
N GLU A 166 -5.29 8.96 -12.72
CA GLU A 166 -4.45 9.40 -13.84
C GLU A 166 -4.60 10.90 -14.15
N LYS A 167 -5.79 11.46 -13.90
CA LYS A 167 -6.05 12.90 -14.07
C LYS A 167 -5.43 13.76 -12.96
N LEU A 168 -5.01 13.15 -11.85
CA LEU A 168 -4.41 13.88 -10.75
C LEU A 168 -2.90 14.04 -10.99
N ASP A 169 -2.39 15.25 -10.74
CA ASP A 169 -0.95 15.51 -10.75
C ASP A 169 -0.28 14.66 -9.67
N SER A 170 0.56 13.73 -10.13
CA SER A 170 1.37 12.80 -9.33
C SER A 170 2.85 13.19 -9.34
N THR A 171 3.18 14.33 -9.92
CA THR A 171 4.57 14.79 -10.02
C THR A 171 4.87 15.83 -8.94
N PHE A 172 6.05 15.70 -8.35
CA PHE A 172 6.62 16.73 -7.50
C PHE A 172 8.12 16.80 -7.76
N GLN A 173 8.67 18.01 -7.67
CA GLN A 173 10.10 18.23 -7.70
C GLN A 173 10.60 18.44 -6.28
N SER A 174 11.84 18.04 -6.01
CA SER A 174 12.52 18.45 -4.79
C SER A 174 12.58 19.99 -4.73
N PRO A 175 12.58 20.58 -3.53
CA PRO A 175 12.84 22.00 -3.40
C PRO A 175 14.21 22.32 -4.00
N MET A 176 14.35 23.52 -4.56
CA MET A 176 15.64 23.98 -5.04
C MET A 176 16.60 24.15 -3.87
N ASP A 177 17.89 23.93 -4.13
CA ASP A 177 18.92 24.20 -3.15
C ASP A 177 18.92 25.70 -2.78
N GLY A 178 19.17 25.98 -1.50
CA GLY A 178 19.12 27.32 -0.94
C GLY A 178 18.17 27.43 0.25
N MET A 179 17.93 28.67 0.69
CA MET A 179 17.06 28.95 1.82
C MET A 179 15.61 28.68 1.45
N ILE A 180 14.90 27.96 2.32
CA ILE A 180 13.47 27.67 2.19
C ILE A 180 12.75 28.08 3.46
N SER A 181 11.65 28.81 3.30
CA SER A 181 10.79 29.15 4.43
C SER A 181 10.04 27.92 4.93
N SER A 182 9.64 27.97 6.21
CA SER A 182 8.71 27.01 6.81
C SER A 182 7.44 26.79 5.96
N SER A 183 6.88 27.86 5.39
CA SER A 183 5.67 27.81 4.56
C SER A 183 5.90 27.10 3.23
N GLU A 184 7.02 27.37 2.55
CA GLU A 184 7.37 26.73 1.29
C GLU A 184 7.67 25.24 1.49
N LEU A 185 8.40 24.89 2.56
CA LEU A 185 8.67 23.50 2.93
C LEU A 185 7.37 22.75 3.20
N ASN A 186 6.41 23.36 3.91
CA ASN A 186 5.11 22.75 4.17
C ASN A 186 4.31 22.56 2.87
N HIS A 187 4.30 23.57 1.99
CA HIS A 187 3.61 23.48 0.70
C HIS A 187 4.20 22.36 -0.17
N TRP A 188 5.53 22.30 -0.24
CA TRP A 188 6.25 21.22 -0.91
C TRP A 188 5.90 19.85 -0.32
N LEU A 189 5.92 19.70 1.01
CA LEU A 189 5.61 18.45 1.69
C LEU A 189 4.19 17.99 1.38
N GLN A 190 3.20 18.89 1.41
CA GLN A 190 1.82 18.56 1.03
C GLN A 190 1.73 18.04 -0.41
N LYS A 191 2.42 18.70 -1.36
CA LYS A 191 2.45 18.27 -2.76
C LYS A 191 3.12 16.90 -2.92
N ALA A 192 4.26 16.69 -2.26
CA ALA A 192 5.01 15.44 -2.30
C ALA A 192 4.21 14.27 -1.70
N LEU A 193 3.54 14.48 -0.56
CA LEU A 193 2.68 13.47 0.05
C LEU A 193 1.47 13.14 -0.84
N LYS A 194 0.83 14.14 -1.44
CA LYS A 194 -0.27 13.93 -2.37
C LYS A 194 0.16 13.06 -3.56
N ALA A 195 1.28 13.40 -4.18
CA ALA A 195 1.85 12.63 -5.28
C ALA A 195 2.15 11.18 -4.89
N GLN A 196 2.80 10.97 -3.73
CA GLN A 196 3.12 9.63 -3.22
C GLN A 196 1.86 8.81 -2.94
N VAL A 197 0.81 9.42 -2.38
CA VAL A 197 -0.48 8.76 -2.14
C VAL A 197 -1.14 8.36 -3.46
N ILE A 198 -1.15 9.24 -4.46
CA ILE A 198 -1.73 8.95 -5.78
C ILE A 198 -1.03 7.73 -6.40
N GLU A 199 0.31 7.71 -6.37
CA GLU A 199 1.08 6.62 -6.95
C GLU A 199 0.85 5.29 -6.21
N LYS A 200 0.88 5.32 -4.86
CA LYS A 200 0.58 4.13 -4.04
C LYS A 200 -0.82 3.58 -4.33
N GLU A 201 -1.83 4.44 -4.44
CA GLU A 201 -3.21 4.01 -4.73
C GLU A 201 -3.37 3.54 -6.18
N ARG A 202 -2.65 4.13 -7.15
CA ARG A 202 -2.60 3.65 -8.54
C ARG A 202 -2.03 2.24 -8.59
N THR A 203 -0.86 2.02 -8.02
CA THR A 203 -0.24 0.70 -7.95
C THR A 203 -1.14 -0.32 -7.23
N ARG A 204 -1.83 0.09 -6.15
CA ARG A 204 -2.78 -0.78 -5.44
C ARG A 204 -3.95 -1.19 -6.36
N LEU A 205 -4.57 -0.24 -7.06
CA LEU A 205 -5.70 -0.51 -7.95
C LEU A 205 -5.29 -1.30 -9.20
N GLU A 206 -4.14 -1.02 -9.80
CA GLU A 206 -3.60 -1.81 -10.92
C GLU A 206 -3.37 -3.27 -10.53
N ASN A 207 -2.78 -3.49 -9.35
CA ASN A 207 -2.60 -4.84 -8.82
C ASN A 207 -3.94 -5.53 -8.56
N GLU A 208 -4.95 -4.79 -8.09
CA GLU A 208 -6.29 -5.33 -7.86
C GLU A 208 -7.00 -5.70 -9.16
N VAL A 209 -6.96 -4.83 -10.18
CA VAL A 209 -7.49 -5.12 -11.53
C VAL A 209 -6.82 -6.35 -12.11
N ARG A 210 -5.48 -6.41 -12.09
CA ARG A 210 -4.73 -7.55 -12.62
C ARG A 210 -5.08 -8.86 -11.90
N ARG A 211 -5.26 -8.81 -10.58
CA ARG A 211 -5.69 -9.99 -9.79
C ARG A 211 -7.08 -10.46 -10.20
N ARG A 212 -8.03 -9.54 -10.37
CA ARG A 212 -9.41 -9.88 -10.77
C ARG A 212 -9.47 -10.38 -12.21
N GLU A 213 -8.72 -9.80 -13.13
CA GLU A 213 -8.62 -10.29 -14.51
C GLU A 213 -8.08 -11.72 -14.57
N GLN A 214 -7.02 -12.02 -13.82
CA GLN A 214 -6.49 -13.38 -13.70
C GLN A 214 -7.51 -14.34 -13.10
N LEU A 215 -8.29 -13.87 -12.13
CA LEU A 215 -9.33 -14.67 -11.51
C LEU A 215 -10.47 -14.98 -12.49
N ILE A 216 -11.02 -13.96 -13.16
CA ILE A 216 -12.04 -14.07 -14.21
C ILE A 216 -11.59 -15.07 -15.29
N ALA A 217 -10.35 -14.94 -15.77
CA ALA A 217 -9.83 -15.82 -16.83
C ALA A 217 -9.63 -17.29 -16.37
N SER A 218 -9.63 -17.56 -15.06
CA SER A 218 -9.29 -18.88 -14.51
C SER A 218 -10.49 -19.73 -14.10
N VAL A 219 -11.69 -19.13 -14.02
CA VAL A 219 -12.92 -19.77 -13.55
C VAL A 219 -14.09 -19.37 -14.44
N ASP A 220 -14.68 -20.33 -15.14
CA ASP A 220 -15.65 -20.05 -16.20
C ASP A 220 -17.08 -19.77 -15.69
N GLU A 221 -17.63 -20.47 -14.67
CA GLU A 221 -19.08 -20.32 -14.37
C GLU A 221 -19.50 -20.41 -12.88
N ASP A 222 -18.72 -20.98 -11.96
CA ASP A 222 -19.14 -21.22 -10.54
C ASP A 222 -18.38 -20.35 -9.51
N MET A 223 -18.19 -19.07 -9.83
CA MET A 223 -17.39 -18.14 -9.03
C MET A 223 -18.05 -17.66 -7.73
N ASP A 224 -19.38 -17.59 -7.73
CA ASP A 224 -20.22 -17.37 -6.55
C ASP A 224 -19.91 -18.39 -5.45
N ILE A 225 -19.70 -19.65 -5.82
CA ILE A 225 -19.33 -20.73 -4.90
C ILE A 225 -17.97 -20.43 -4.26
N LEU A 226 -16.98 -20.05 -5.07
CA LEU A 226 -15.63 -19.78 -4.57
C LEU A 226 -15.59 -18.54 -3.67
N LEU A 227 -16.30 -17.48 -4.05
CA LEU A 227 -16.40 -16.25 -3.26
C LEU A 227 -17.10 -16.51 -1.93
N TYR A 228 -18.18 -17.28 -1.93
CA TYR A 228 -18.87 -17.69 -0.72
C TYR A 228 -17.93 -18.47 0.22
N VAL A 229 -17.19 -19.44 -0.33
CA VAL A 229 -16.22 -20.22 0.44
C VAL A 229 -15.09 -19.34 0.98
N ALA A 230 -14.62 -18.36 0.20
CA ALA A 230 -13.61 -17.41 0.66
C ALA A 230 -14.13 -16.50 1.78
N GLN A 231 -15.40 -16.11 1.73
CA GLN A 231 -16.01 -15.29 2.78
C GLN A 231 -16.25 -16.09 4.05
N LYS A 232 -16.79 -17.30 3.92
CA LYS A 232 -16.96 -18.24 5.02
C LYS A 232 -15.61 -18.62 5.64
N GLY A 233 -14.54 -18.56 4.85
CA GLY A 233 -13.17 -18.84 5.25
C GLY A 233 -12.95 -20.30 5.65
N SER A 234 -13.92 -21.19 5.40
CA SER A 234 -13.85 -22.60 5.79
C SER A 234 -14.75 -23.45 4.91
N LEU A 235 -14.35 -24.70 4.72
CA LEU A 235 -15.11 -25.72 3.98
C LEU A 235 -14.72 -27.09 4.50
N GLU A 236 -15.68 -28.01 4.60
CA GLU A 236 -15.44 -29.42 4.89
C GLU A 236 -16.28 -30.29 3.96
N ILE A 237 -15.63 -31.20 3.23
CA ILE A 237 -16.28 -32.14 2.31
C ILE A 237 -15.59 -33.50 2.43
N ASN A 238 -16.39 -34.53 2.74
CA ASN A 238 -15.94 -35.93 2.78
C ASN A 238 -14.67 -36.17 3.61
N GLY A 239 -14.53 -35.47 4.74
CA GLY A 239 -13.38 -35.60 5.65
C GLY A 239 -12.14 -34.82 5.24
N PHE A 240 -12.19 -34.03 4.16
CA PHE A 240 -11.21 -33.00 3.87
C PHE A 240 -11.77 -31.64 4.29
N GLY A 241 -11.05 -30.93 5.16
CA GLY A 241 -11.46 -29.62 5.65
C GLY A 241 -10.37 -28.57 5.57
N PHE A 242 -10.77 -27.31 5.51
CA PHE A 242 -9.87 -26.20 5.80
C PHE A 242 -10.57 -25.08 6.56
N THR A 243 -9.77 -24.26 7.26
CA THR A 243 -10.23 -23.02 7.89
C THR A 243 -9.16 -21.94 7.79
N ARG A 244 -9.57 -20.69 7.58
CA ARG A 244 -8.71 -19.52 7.55
C ARG A 244 -8.21 -19.21 8.96
N ILE A 245 -6.93 -18.86 9.07
CA ILE A 245 -6.27 -18.48 10.30
C ILE A 245 -6.17 -16.95 10.37
N GLY A 246 -6.95 -16.32 11.25
CA GLY A 246 -6.95 -14.88 11.44
C GLY A 246 -7.47 -14.09 10.22
N THR A 247 -6.96 -12.87 10.04
CA THR A 247 -7.32 -11.98 8.92
C THR A 247 -6.35 -12.08 7.75
N SER A 248 -5.32 -12.92 7.84
CA SER A 248 -4.38 -13.17 6.75
C SER A 248 -4.91 -14.23 5.80
N ASP A 249 -4.26 -14.33 4.65
CA ASP A 249 -4.54 -15.34 3.65
C ASP A 249 -3.79 -16.66 3.96
N ASP A 250 -4.01 -17.20 5.16
CA ASP A 250 -3.42 -18.45 5.61
C ASP A 250 -4.52 -19.43 6.02
N TYR A 251 -4.34 -20.71 5.72
CA TYR A 251 -5.34 -21.75 5.97
C TYR A 251 -4.71 -22.94 6.68
N LEU A 252 -5.44 -23.49 7.64
CA LEU A 252 -5.20 -24.80 8.22
C LEU A 252 -6.00 -25.84 7.42
N ILE A 253 -5.35 -26.89 6.94
CA ILE A 253 -5.99 -28.03 6.25
C ILE A 253 -5.98 -29.22 7.23
N TYR A 254 -7.09 -29.95 7.31
CA TYR A 254 -7.26 -31.10 8.18
C TYR A 254 -8.07 -32.23 7.52
#